data_AF-A0A523WDM8-F1
#
_entry.id   AF-A0A523WDM8-F1
#
_cell.length_a   1.000
_cell.length_b   1.000
_cell.length_c   1.000
_cell.angle_alpha   90.00
_cell.angle_beta   90.00
_cell.angle_gamma   90.00
#
_symmetry.space_group_name_H-M   'P 1'
#
loop_
_entity.id
_entity.type
_entity.pdbx_description
1 polymer ?
#
loop_
_entity_poly.entity_id
_entity_poly.type
_entity_poly.pdbx_seq_one_letter_code
_entity_poly.pdbx_strand_id
1 'polypeptide(L)' 'MKEQAEEKRVAHVIEALCKGCGVCGTACPTKAITLGHFTNEEIIAQVKAAIVEEIRA' A
#
# COMPACT_ATOMS: atom_id res chain seq x y z
N MET A 1 -34.01 7.18 9.21
CA MET A 1 -32.54 7.11 9.37
C MET A 1 -32.27 6.14 10.49
N LYS A 2 -31.79 4.92 10.20
CA LYS A 2 -31.55 3.92 11.25
C LYS A 2 -30.16 4.17 11.85
N GLU A 3 -30.17 4.51 13.12
CA GLU A 3 -29.03 4.53 14.03
C GLU A 3 -28.54 3.09 14.19
N GLN A 4 -27.31 2.82 13.75
CA GLN A 4 -26.65 1.53 13.91
C GLN A 4 -25.56 1.72 14.96
N ALA A 5 -25.52 0.79 15.92
CA ALA A 5 -24.51 0.70 16.95
C ALA A 5 -23.10 0.90 16.36
N GLU A 6 -22.21 1.51 17.14
CA GLU A 6 -20.89 2.03 16.76
C GLU A 6 -19.93 0.94 16.26
N GLU A 7 -20.22 0.35 15.10
CA GLU A 7 -19.33 -0.52 14.35
C GLU A 7 -18.21 0.34 13.78
N LYS A 8 -16.95 -0.03 14.07
CA LYS A 8 -15.79 0.69 13.54
C LYS A 8 -15.90 0.77 12.02
N ARG A 9 -15.90 2.00 11.49
CA ARG A 9 -15.86 2.22 10.05
C ARG A 9 -14.51 1.75 9.50
N VAL A 10 -14.54 0.72 8.67
CA VAL A 10 -13.38 0.18 7.96
C VAL A 10 -13.51 0.48 6.47
N ALA A 11 -12.43 0.92 5.84
CA ALA A 11 -12.39 1.18 4.41
C ALA A 11 -12.18 -0.12 3.63
N HIS A 12 -12.82 -0.24 2.47
CA HIS A 12 -12.69 -1.38 1.57
C HIS A 12 -12.38 -0.91 0.15
N VAL A 13 -11.49 -1.64 -0.53
CA VAL A 13 -11.20 -1.44 -1.95
C VAL A 13 -12.12 -2.33 -2.76
N ILE A 14 -12.69 -1.81 -3.86
CA ILE A 14 -13.40 -2.64 -4.85
C ILE A 14 -12.38 -3.04 -5.90
N GLU A 15 -11.89 -4.28 -5.85
CA GLU A 15 -10.75 -4.76 -6.64
C GLU A 15 -11.01 -4.64 -8.14
N ALA A 16 -12.25 -4.89 -8.57
CA ALA A 16 -12.66 -4.77 -9.97
C ALA A 16 -12.47 -3.36 -10.57
N LEU A 17 -12.44 -2.32 -9.73
CA LEU A 17 -12.23 -0.93 -10.14
C LEU A 17 -10.79 -0.45 -9.92
N CYS A 18 -9.99 -1.19 -9.15
CA CYS A 18 -8.62 -0.83 -8.83
C CYS A 18 -7.74 -0.89 -10.08
N LYS A 19 -7.00 0.19 -10.36
CA LYS A 19 -6.02 0.24 -11.46
C LYS A 19 -4.57 0.04 -11.01
N GLY A 20 -4.35 -0.17 -9.71
CA GLY A 20 -3.01 -0.42 -9.16
C GLY A 20 -2.10 0.81 -9.09
N CYS A 21 -2.64 2.05 -9.08
CA CYS A 21 -1.81 3.26 -9.09
C CYS A 21 -1.10 3.58 -7.75
N GLY A 22 -1.45 2.92 -6.65
CA GLY A 22 -0.77 3.11 -5.36
C GLY A 22 -1.18 4.33 -4.53
N VAL A 23 -1.91 5.29 -5.09
CA VAL A 23 -2.21 6.59 -4.42
C VAL A 23 -2.91 6.41 -3.07
N CYS A 24 -3.88 5.50 -2.97
CA CYS A 24 -4.59 5.26 -1.70
C CYS A 24 -3.67 4.65 -0.63
N GLY A 25 -2.77 3.75 -1.02
CA GLY A 25 -1.80 3.13 -0.11
C GLY A 25 -0.82 4.15 0.45
N THR A 26 -0.26 5.00 -0.40
CA THR A 26 0.68 6.06 0.00
C THR A 26 0.02 7.13 0.86
N ALA A 27 -1.23 7.51 0.55
CA ALA A 27 -1.94 8.54 1.30
C ALA A 27 -2.49 8.06 2.66
N CYS A 28 -2.58 6.75 2.89
CA CYS A 28 -3.20 6.21 4.09
C CYS A 28 -2.34 6.48 5.34
N PRO A 29 -2.81 7.30 6.31
CA PRO A 29 -2.00 7.68 7.47
C PRO A 29 -1.71 6.50 8.41
N THR A 30 -2.60 5.50 8.44
CA THR A 30 -2.45 4.29 9.24
C THR A 30 -1.73 3.16 8.50
N LYS A 31 -1.33 3.37 7.24
CA LYS A 31 -0.65 2.37 6.40
C LYS A 31 -1.39 1.01 6.33
N ALA A 32 -2.73 1.06 6.31
CA ALA A 32 -3.57 -0.13 6.38
C ALA A 32 -3.73 -0.88 5.03
N ILE A 33 -3.26 -0.28 3.92
CA ILE A 33 -3.46 -0.81 2.57
C ILE A 33 -2.15 -1.43 2.07
N THR A 34 -2.21 -2.66 1.56
CA THR A 34 -1.10 -3.32 0.88
C THR A 34 -1.33 -3.31 -0.63
N LEU A 35 -0.34 -2.88 -1.41
CA LEU A 35 -0.39 -2.94 -2.87
C LEU A 35 0.15 -4.28 -3.38
N GLY A 36 -0.50 -4.85 -4.39
CA GLY A 36 0.03 -6.02 -5.09
C GLY A 36 1.18 -5.65 -6.02
N HIS A 37 2.21 -6.50 -6.08
CA HIS A 37 3.40 -6.39 -6.97
C HIS A 37 4.33 -5.19 -6.73
N PHE A 38 4.03 -4.38 -5.72
CA PHE A 38 4.86 -3.27 -5.24
C PHE A 38 4.75 -3.20 -3.72
N THR A 39 4.96 -4.33 -3.05
CA THR A 39 4.99 -4.36 -1.59
C THR A 39 6.17 -3.55 -1.08
N ASN A 40 6.09 -3.14 0.19
CA ASN A 40 7.19 -2.41 0.81
C ASN A 40 8.48 -3.24 0.78
N GLU A 41 8.38 -4.55 0.98
CA GLU A 41 9.50 -5.49 0.95
C GLU A 41 10.15 -5.54 -0.44
N GLU A 42 9.33 -5.62 -1.50
CA GLU A 42 9.80 -5.63 -2.89
C GLU A 42 10.52 -4.32 -3.25
N ILE A 43 9.93 -3.17 -2.91
CA ILE A 43 10.54 -1.85 -3.18
C ILE A 43 11.86 -1.69 -2.42
N ILE A 44 11.90 -2.07 -1.14
CA ILE A 44 13.13 -1.98 -0.34
C ILE A 44 14.21 -2.93 -0.86
N ALA A 45 13.84 -4.10 -1.38
CA ALA A 45 14.80 -4.99 -2.02
C ALA A 45 15.41 -4.34 -3.27
N GLN A 46 14.61 -3.68 -4.10
CA GLN A 46 15.10 -2.94 -5.27
C GLN A 46 16.05 -1.80 -4.88
N VAL A 47 15.70 -1.00 -3.86
CA VAL A 47 16.56 0.09 -3.35
C VAL A 47 17.89 -0.46 -2.84
N LYS A 48 17.85 -1.54 -2.04
CA LYS A 48 19.06 -2.20 -1.53
C LYS A 48 19.95 -2.71 -2.65
N ALA A 49 19.38 -3.33 -3.67
CA ALA A 49 20.14 -3.80 -4.82
C ALA A 49 20.85 -2.63 -5.51
N ALA A 50 20.14 -1.52 -5.78
CA ALA A 50 20.72 -0.35 -6.43
C ALA A 50 21.93 0.22 -5.66
N ILE A 51 21.80 0.43 -4.34
CA ILE A 51 22.89 0.99 -3.53
C ILE A 51 24.07 0.03 -3.32
N VAL A 52 23.82 -1.29 -3.33
CA VAL A 52 24.89 -2.30 -3.18
C VAL A 52 25.71 -2.39 -4.46
N GLU A 53 25.07 -2.31 -5.63
CA GLU A 53 25.77 -2.30 -6.92
C GLU A 53 26.60 -1.02 -7.09
N GLU A 54 26.11 0.15 -6.64
CA GLU A 54 26.89 1.41 -6.64
C GLU A 54 28.16 1.34 -5.78
N ILE A 55 28.13 0.66 -4.63
CA ILE A 55 29.32 0.50 -3.76
C ILE A 55 30.37 -0.45 -4.38
N ARG A 56 29.93 -1.36 -5.26
CA ARG A 56 30.79 -2.38 -5.89
C ARG A 56 31.39 -1.93 -7.23
N ALA A 57 30.89 -0.84 -7.81
CA ALA A 57 31.40 -0.23 -9.04
C ALA A 57 32.63 0.66 -8.76
#